data_AF-B3EMQ4-F1
#
_entry.id   AF-B3EMQ4-F1
#
_cell.length_a   1.000
_cell.length_b   1.000
_cell.length_c   1.000
_cell.angle_alpha   90.00
_cell.angle_beta   90.00
_cell.angle_gamma   90.00
#
_symmetry.space_group_name_H-M   'P 1'
#
loop_
_entity.id
_entity.type
_entity.pdbx_description
1 polymer ?
#
loop_
_entity_poly.entity_id
_entity_poly.type
_entity_poly.pdbx_seq_one_letter_code
_entity_poly.pdbx_strand_id
1 'polypeptide(L)'
;MIVQVIKQGGKPEWAVVPYQEYLKLIEKAEMLQDVQDYDSAKMALGEGEEELLPETLVNALLEGAHPVKVWREYRGMTHKTLAEAGSISVPYLS
;
A
#
# COMPACT_ATOMS: atom_id res chain seq x y z
N MET A 1 32.80 4.72 -14.92
CA MET A 1 33.14 4.06 -13.64
C MET A 1 33.90 2.79 -13.97
N ILE A 2 35.07 2.57 -13.37
CA ILE A 2 35.80 1.29 -13.51
C ILE A 2 35.36 0.43 -12.34
N VAL A 3 34.66 -0.67 -12.62
CA VAL A 3 34.17 -1.63 -11.62
C VAL A 3 35.07 -2.86 -11.69
N GLN A 4 35.63 -3.27 -10.55
CA GLN A 4 36.33 -4.55 -10.48
C GLN A 4 35.30 -5.68 -10.45
N VAL A 5 35.41 -6.60 -11.39
CA VAL A 5 34.55 -7.78 -11.46
C VAL A 5 35.33 -9.00 -11.01
N ILE A 6 34.80 -9.71 -10.01
CA ILE A 6 35.36 -10.96 -9.50
C ILE A 6 34.57 -12.11 -10.15
N LYS A 7 35.30 -13.09 -10.70
CA LYS A 7 34.72 -14.21 -11.46
C LYS A 7 34.78 -15.52 -10.68
N GLN A 8 33.76 -16.36 -10.83
CA GLN A 8 33.74 -17.75 -10.38
C GLN A 8 33.51 -18.66 -11.60
N GLY A 9 34.37 -19.66 -11.81
CA GLY A 9 34.25 -20.56 -12.98
C GLY A 9 34.31 -19.84 -14.34
N GLY A 10 35.03 -18.71 -14.41
CA GLY A 10 35.12 -17.87 -15.62
C GLY A 10 33.94 -16.92 -15.84
N LYS A 11 32.89 -17.00 -15.02
CA LYS A 11 31.70 -16.14 -15.09
C LYS A 11 31.77 -15.01 -14.06
N PRO A 12 31.38 -13.77 -14.40
CA PRO A 12 31.18 -12.69 -13.43
C PRO A 12 30.21 -13.11 -12.33
N GLU A 13 30.60 -12.93 -11.08
CA GLU A 13 29.76 -13.28 -9.92
C GLU A 13 29.62 -12.09 -8.96
N TRP A 14 30.70 -11.33 -8.74
CA TRP A 14 30.67 -10.14 -7.88
C TRP A 14 31.26 -8.91 -8.55
N ALA A 15 30.83 -7.75 -8.07
CA ALA A 15 31.34 -6.44 -8.48
C ALA A 15 31.74 -5.64 -7.23
N VAL A 16 32.94 -5.07 -7.23
CA VAL A 16 33.37 -4.13 -6.19
C VAL A 16 33.04 -2.73 -6.66
N VAL A 17 32.12 -2.08 -5.94
CA VAL A 17 31.70 -0.70 -6.19
C VAL A 17 31.95 0.14 -4.94
N PRO A 18 32.16 1.47 -5.08
CA PRO A 18 32.16 2.36 -3.93
C PRO A 18 30.86 2.22 -3.13
N TYR A 19 30.93 2.27 -1.81
CA TYR A 19 29.77 2.05 -0.94
C TYR A 19 28.59 2.99 -1.25
N GLN A 20 28.87 4.26 -1.54
CA GLN A 20 27.84 5.23 -1.93
C GLN A 20 27.12 4.86 -3.24
N GLU A 21 27.80 4.18 -4.16
CA GLU A 21 27.17 3.68 -5.38
C GLU A 21 26.30 2.47 -5.10
N TYR A 22 26.74 1.56 -4.22
CA TYR A 22 25.92 0.45 -3.76
C TYR A 22 24.61 0.93 -3.12
N LEU A 23 24.66 1.95 -2.26
CA LEU A 23 23.45 2.54 -1.66
C LEU A 23 22.49 3.09 -2.72
N LYS A 24 22.99 3.79 -3.75
CA LYS A 24 22.16 4.27 -4.86
C LYS A 24 21.53 3.14 -5.67
N LEU A 25 22.22 2.01 -5.81
CA LEU A 25 21.68 0.84 -6.49
C LEU A 25 20.56 0.19 -5.67
N ILE A 26 20.68 0.16 -4.33
CA ILE A 26 19.59 -0.29 -3.44
C ILE A 26 18.38 0.65 -3.59
N GLU A 27 18.59 1.96 -3.44
CA GLU A 27 17.52 2.96 -3.55
C GLU A 27 16.78 2.87 -4.90
N LYS A 28 17.53 2.69 -6.00
CA LYS A 28 16.93 2.49 -7.33
C LYS A 28 16.17 1.18 -7.46
N ALA A 29 16.61 0.12 -6.78
CA ALA A 29 15.92 -1.16 -6.78
C ALA A 29 14.58 -1.06 -6.03
N GLU A 30 14.52 -0.28 -4.95
CA GLU A 30 13.28 0.00 -4.20
C GLU A 30 12.33 0.91 -5.01
N MET A 31 12.86 1.96 -5.65
CA MET A 31 12.06 2.92 -6.41
C MET A 31 11.25 2.30 -7.55
N LEU A 32 11.72 1.19 -8.17
CA LEU A 32 10.94 0.52 -9.20
C LEU A 32 9.62 -0.06 -8.65
N GLN A 33 9.66 -0.62 -7.43
CA GLN A 33 8.45 -1.15 -6.79
C GLN A 33 7.50 -0.02 -6.42
N ASP A 34 8.00 1.08 -5.86
CA ASP A 34 7.18 2.24 -5.50
C ASP A 34 6.43 2.83 -6.70
N VAL A 35 7.09 2.89 -7.88
CA VAL A 35 6.46 3.35 -9.13
C VAL A 35 5.36 2.39 -9.57
N GLN A 36 5.61 1.08 -9.51
CA GLN A 36 4.61 0.07 -9.86
C GLN A 36 3.39 0.11 -8.94
N ASP A 37 3.62 0.26 -7.63
CA ASP A 37 2.56 0.37 -6.64
C ASP A 37 1.72 1.63 -6.87
N TYR A 38 2.36 2.77 -7.13
CA TYR A 38 1.68 4.02 -7.49
C TYR A 38 0.84 3.89 -8.77
N ASP A 39 1.41 3.31 -9.83
CA ASP A 39 0.71 3.14 -11.11
C ASP A 39 -0.52 2.23 -10.95
N SER A 40 -0.39 1.15 -10.17
CA SER A 40 -1.50 0.25 -9.87
C SER A 40 -2.63 0.94 -9.10
N ALA A 41 -2.30 1.70 -8.05
CA ALA A 41 -3.28 2.46 -7.26
C ALA A 41 -3.98 3.54 -8.11
N LYS A 42 -3.22 4.22 -8.99
CA LYS A 42 -3.79 5.19 -9.94
C LYS A 42 -4.75 4.55 -10.93
N MET A 43 -4.42 3.37 -11.44
CA MET A 43 -5.27 2.62 -12.36
C MET A 43 -6.55 2.16 -11.67
N ALA A 44 -6.45 1.54 -10.49
CA ALA A 44 -7.60 1.10 -9.70
C ALA A 44 -8.55 2.26 -9.34
N LEU A 45 -7.99 3.43 -9.00
CA LEU A 45 -8.77 4.65 -8.77
C LEU A 45 -9.48 5.14 -10.05
N GLY A 46 -8.83 5.04 -11.21
CA GLY A 46 -9.43 5.39 -12.50
C GLY A 46 -10.53 4.43 -12.95
N GLU A 47 -10.42 3.15 -12.58
CA GLU A 47 -11.41 2.10 -12.85
C GLU A 47 -12.56 2.08 -11.82
N GLY A 48 -12.40 2.78 -10.70
CA GLY A 48 -13.39 2.84 -9.62
C GLY A 48 -13.34 1.64 -8.66
N GLU A 49 -12.28 0.84 -8.71
CA GLU A 49 -12.02 -0.23 -7.74
C GLU A 49 -11.50 0.31 -6.40
N GLU A 50 -10.86 1.48 -6.42
CA GLU A 50 -10.42 2.24 -5.25
C GLU A 50 -11.08 3.62 -5.17
N GLU A 51 -10.99 4.24 -4.00
CA GLU A 51 -11.47 5.61 -3.77
C GLU A 51 -10.48 6.40 -2.91
N LEU A 52 -10.51 7.73 -3.06
CA LEU A 52 -9.81 8.63 -2.14
C LEU A 52 -10.66 8.85 -0.88
N LEU A 53 -10.04 8.65 0.28
CA LEU A 53 -10.68 8.82 1.57
C LEU A 53 -10.31 10.16 2.20
N PRO A 54 -11.25 10.84 2.89
CA PRO A 54 -10.92 12.02 3.69
C PRO A 54 -9.90 11.68 4.79
N GLU A 55 -8.98 12.60 5.07
CA GLU A 55 -8.00 12.44 6.15
C GLU A 55 -8.65 12.16 7.51
N THR A 56 -9.82 12.76 7.76
CA THR A 56 -10.56 12.61 9.02
C THR A 56 -11.00 11.17 9.25
N LEU A 57 -11.37 10.46 8.18
CA LEU A 57 -11.73 9.05 8.22
C LEU A 57 -10.50 8.19 8.54
N VAL A 58 -9.39 8.45 7.84
CA VAL A 58 -8.12 7.73 8.01
C VAL A 58 -7.59 7.91 9.43
N ASN A 59 -7.56 9.15 9.92
CA ASN A 59 -7.08 9.47 11.27
C ASN A 59 -7.94 8.80 12.35
N ALA A 60 -9.27 8.78 12.19
CA ALA A 60 -10.14 8.09 13.13
C ALA A 60 -9.81 6.59 13.24
N LEU A 61 -9.52 5.93 12.12
CA LEU A 61 -9.10 4.53 12.12
C LEU A 61 -7.73 4.35 12.79
N LEU A 62 -6.76 5.22 12.50
CA LEU A 62 -5.42 5.17 13.10
C LEU A 62 -5.44 5.44 14.62
N GLU A 63 -6.36 6.28 15.08
CA GLU A 63 -6.60 6.58 16.51
C GLU A 63 -7.37 5.47 17.24
N GLY A 64 -7.76 4.40 16.55
CA GLY A 64 -8.39 3.22 17.12
C GLY A 64 -9.92 3.29 17.22
N ALA A 65 -10.58 4.19 16.49
CA ALA A 65 -12.03 4.16 16.38
C ALA A 65 -12.51 2.84 15.74
N HIS A 66 -13.72 2.40 16.12
CA HIS A 66 -14.27 1.14 15.62
C HIS A 66 -14.49 1.21 14.08
N PRO A 67 -13.84 0.35 13.27
CA PRO A 67 -13.86 0.50 11.81
C PRO A 67 -15.26 0.46 11.20
N VAL A 68 -16.12 -0.44 11.70
CA VAL A 68 -17.51 -0.56 11.22
C VAL A 68 -18.27 0.74 11.41
N LYS A 69 -18.08 1.40 12.57
CA LYS A 69 -18.75 2.68 12.86
C LYS A 69 -18.28 3.76 11.90
N VAL A 70 -16.96 3.90 11.72
CA VAL A 70 -16.33 4.90 10.85
C VAL A 70 -16.81 4.77 9.41
N TRP A 71 -16.71 3.57 8.84
CA TRP A 71 -17.15 3.30 7.47
C TRP A 71 -18.65 3.53 7.27
N ARG A 72 -19.47 3.04 8.21
CA ARG A 72 -20.92 3.22 8.16
C ARG A 72 -21.31 4.70 8.14
N GLU A 73 -20.70 5.51 9.01
CA GLU A 73 -21.00 6.95 9.11
C GLU A 73 -20.55 7.69 7.84
N TYR A 74 -19.36 7.37 7.31
CA TYR A 74 -18.88 7.92 6.03
C TYR A 74 -19.80 7.61 4.86
N ARG A 75 -20.36 6.38 4.81
CA ARG A 75 -21.31 5.95 3.79
C ARG A 75 -22.76 6.42 4.06
N GLY A 76 -22.99 7.19 5.12
CA GLY A 76 -24.33 7.68 5.47
C GLY A 76 -25.32 6.56 5.88
N MET A 77 -24.81 5.42 6.35
CA MET A 77 -25.63 4.27 6.73
C MET A 77 -26.03 4.33 8.21
N THR A 78 -27.21 3.79 8.52
CA THR A 78 -27.62 3.51 9.91
C THR A 78 -27.18 2.11 10.32
N HIS A 79 -27.20 1.77 11.62
CA HIS A 79 -26.96 0.38 12.04
C HIS A 79 -27.95 -0.59 11.39
N LYS A 80 -29.21 -0.18 11.25
CA LYS A 80 -30.25 -1.00 10.64
C LYS A 80 -29.95 -1.29 9.18
N THR A 81 -29.67 -0.25 8.39
CA THR A 81 -29.41 -0.42 6.94
C THR A 81 -28.14 -1.21 6.68
N LEU A 82 -27.10 -1.06 7.52
CA LEU A 82 -25.88 -1.85 7.39
C LEU A 82 -26.10 -3.33 7.77
N ALA A 83 -26.83 -3.60 8.85
CA ALA A 83 -27.17 -4.96 9.25
C ALA A 83 -28.02 -5.67 8.18
N GLU A 84 -28.99 -4.96 7.60
CA GLU A 84 -29.79 -5.45 6.47
C GLU A 84 -28.94 -5.77 5.25
N ALA A 85 -28.02 -4.88 4.85
CA ALA A 85 -27.10 -5.11 3.73
C ALA A 85 -26.18 -6.33 3.97
N GLY A 86 -25.76 -6.54 5.22
CA GLY A 86 -24.95 -7.69 5.64
C GLY A 86 -25.74 -8.97 5.92
N SER A 87 -27.07 -8.96 5.79
CA SER A 87 -27.95 -10.09 6.15
C SER A 87 -27.74 -10.62 7.58
N ILE A 88 -27.49 -9.72 8.53
CA ILE A 88 -27.31 -10.03 9.97
C ILE A 88 -28.30 -9.26 10.84
N SER A 89 -28.44 -9.67 12.10
CA SER A 89 -29.24 -8.93 13.08
C SER A 89 -28.49 -7.70 13.60
N VAL A 90 -29.22 -6.62 13.90
CA VAL A 90 -28.63 -5.37 14.44
C VAL A 90 -27.79 -5.60 15.70
N PRO A 91 -28.19 -6.42 16.69
CA PRO A 91 -27.35 -6.68 17.87
C PRO A 91 -26.03 -7.39 17.57
N TYR A 92 -25.89 -8.01 16.40
CA TYR A 92 -24.66 -8.69 15.96
C TYR A 92 -23.68 -7.72 15.27
N LEU A 93 -24.13 -6.51 14.92
CA LEU A 93 -23.29 -5.46 14.35
C LEU A 93 -22.62 -4.67 15.51
N SER A 94 -21.33 -4.94 15.74
CA SER A 94 -20.51 -4.25 16.77
C SER A 94 -20.08 -2.85 16.37
#